data_AF-X1ISG0-F1
#
_entry.id   AF-X1ISG0-F1
#
_cell.length_a   1.000
_cell.length_b   1.000
_cell.length_c   1.000
_cell.angle_alpha   90.00
_cell.angle_beta   90.00
_cell.angle_gamma   90.00
#
_symmetry.space_group_name_H-M   'P 1'
#
loop_
_entity.id
_entity.type
_entity.pdbx_description
1 polymer ?
#
loop_
_entity_poly.entity_id
_entity_poly.type
_entity_poly.pdbx_seq_one_letter_code
_entity_poly.pdbx_strand_id
1 'polypeptide(L)'
;MAITLKRQLTNEEKERVLEIHGRTCFATGHTIPDDEPIHFDHIRAFADEGQSELDNIAPMCERHNKAKGALPLEDFRVKLRLQDFFSRGDELTLQHLLEYLKAKDDIDTYGENVLVEEHANQVHVESNVISESYVLYECPLTKWKYFYATLPVAILNSDDARDEVKGLQPRYLIFKKVFEMYRHFQHAPVLQPSIVRVHKGKILVFDGQHKIAALLWTRRRVFECKIYLDVDVRKLNQTNISAHDKFSQT
;
A
#
# COMPACT_ATOMS: atom_id res chain seq x y z
N MET A 1 5.37 8.95 -38.51
CA MET A 1 5.18 7.72 -37.70
C MET A 1 6.50 6.97 -37.70
N ALA A 2 7.29 7.07 -36.63
CA ALA A 2 8.55 6.35 -36.53
C ALA A 2 8.26 4.96 -35.93
N ILE A 3 8.42 3.93 -36.76
CA ILE A 3 8.47 2.54 -36.31
C ILE A 3 9.85 2.35 -35.70
N THR A 4 9.99 2.62 -34.40
CA THR A 4 11.27 2.49 -33.69
C THR A 4 11.52 1.02 -33.37
N LEU A 5 12.45 0.41 -34.11
CA LEU A 5 12.92 -0.97 -33.91
C LEU A 5 13.38 -1.18 -32.47
N LYS A 6 12.80 -2.17 -31.76
CA LYS A 6 13.37 -2.72 -30.52
C LYS A 6 14.82 -3.10 -30.79
N ARG A 7 15.80 -2.44 -30.15
CA ARG A 7 17.22 -2.82 -30.19
C ARG A 7 17.34 -4.28 -29.75
N GLN A 8 17.71 -5.16 -30.67
CA GLN A 8 18.05 -6.54 -30.34
C GLN A 8 19.50 -6.56 -29.87
N LEU A 9 19.74 -7.08 -28.66
CA LEU A 9 21.09 -7.24 -28.11
C LEU A 9 21.89 -8.24 -28.94
N THR A 10 23.15 -7.93 -29.19
CA THR A 10 24.11 -8.88 -29.77
C THR A 10 24.45 -9.99 -28.76
N ASN A 11 25.03 -11.09 -29.22
CA ASN A 11 25.41 -12.18 -28.31
C ASN A 11 26.50 -11.75 -27.31
N GLU A 12 27.44 -10.90 -27.73
CA GLU A 12 28.48 -10.32 -26.85
C GLU A 12 27.88 -9.42 -25.76
N GLU A 13 26.85 -8.65 -26.10
CA GLU A 13 26.12 -7.80 -25.14
C GLU A 13 25.35 -8.64 -24.12
N LYS A 14 24.75 -9.75 -24.55
CA LYS A 14 24.08 -10.71 -23.65
C LYS A 14 25.04 -11.36 -22.68
N GLU A 15 26.23 -11.75 -23.14
CA GLU A 15 27.28 -12.32 -22.29
C GLU A 15 27.75 -11.31 -21.23
N ARG A 16 27.97 -10.04 -21.60
CA ARG A 16 28.32 -8.99 -20.63
C ARG A 16 27.24 -8.77 -19.58
N VAL A 17 25.96 -8.76 -19.97
CA VAL A 17 24.84 -8.63 -19.03
C VAL A 17 24.80 -9.84 -18.07
N LEU A 18 25.13 -11.04 -18.54
CA LEU A 18 25.23 -12.24 -17.71
C LEU A 18 26.47 -12.24 -16.80
N GLU A 19 27.60 -11.66 -17.22
CA GLU A 19 28.78 -11.47 -16.37
C GLU A 19 28.48 -10.52 -15.21
N ILE A 20 27.67 -9.48 -15.45
CA ILE A 20 27.32 -8.45 -14.45
C ILE A 20 26.23 -8.97 -13.49
N HIS A 21 25.18 -9.60 -14.01
CA HIS A 21 23.99 -9.96 -13.22
C HIS A 21 23.84 -11.46 -12.89
N GLY A 22 24.65 -12.31 -13.52
CA GLY A 22 24.51 -13.76 -13.45
C GLY A 22 23.24 -14.28 -14.15
N ARG A 23 23.02 -15.60 -14.10
CA ARG A 23 21.74 -16.23 -14.48
C ARG A 23 20.68 -16.05 -13.39
N THR A 24 20.44 -14.83 -12.97
CA THR A 24 19.49 -14.52 -11.90
C THR A 24 18.33 -13.72 -12.48
N CYS A 25 17.10 -14.22 -12.31
CA CYS A 25 15.92 -13.55 -12.81
C CYS A 25 15.75 -12.21 -12.11
N PHE A 26 15.96 -11.11 -12.82
CA PHE A 26 15.99 -9.78 -12.24
C PHE A 26 14.61 -9.32 -11.70
N ALA A 27 13.53 -10.02 -12.01
CA ALA A 27 12.21 -9.79 -11.43
C ALA A 27 12.05 -10.31 -10.00
N THR A 28 12.72 -11.41 -9.62
CA THR A 28 12.44 -12.14 -8.36
C THR A 28 13.69 -12.62 -7.62
N GLY A 29 14.86 -12.56 -8.24
CA GLY A 29 16.12 -12.98 -7.64
C GLY A 29 16.39 -14.48 -7.65
N HIS A 30 15.54 -15.32 -8.26
CA HIS A 30 15.82 -16.76 -8.38
C HIS A 30 16.78 -17.04 -9.53
N THR A 31 17.59 -18.09 -9.39
CA THR A 31 18.46 -18.59 -10.46
C THR A 31 17.63 -19.17 -11.60
N ILE A 32 17.89 -18.74 -12.83
CA ILE A 32 17.27 -19.26 -14.04
C ILE A 32 17.98 -20.58 -14.39
N PRO A 33 17.28 -21.73 -14.36
CA PRO A 33 17.83 -23.03 -14.73
C PRO A 33 18.47 -23.00 -16.13
N ASP A 34 19.53 -23.78 -16.35
CA ASP A 34 20.29 -23.76 -17.62
C ASP A 34 19.46 -24.19 -18.84
N ASP A 35 18.41 -24.98 -18.61
CA ASP A 35 17.46 -25.46 -19.61
C ASP A 35 16.38 -24.43 -19.97
N GLU A 36 16.25 -23.32 -19.21
CA GLU A 36 15.31 -22.25 -19.53
C GLU A 36 15.94 -21.13 -20.38
N PRO A 37 15.22 -20.62 -21.40
CA PRO A 37 15.68 -19.48 -22.19
C PRO A 37 15.68 -18.19 -21.38
N ILE A 38 16.79 -17.45 -21.44
CA ILE A 38 16.94 -16.13 -20.83
C ILE A 38 16.42 -15.07 -21.80
N HIS A 39 15.51 -14.24 -21.31
CA HIS A 39 15.12 -13.01 -21.96
C HIS A 39 15.87 -11.83 -21.35
N PHE A 40 16.16 -10.84 -22.18
CA PHE A 40 16.79 -9.59 -21.75
C PHE A 40 15.77 -8.48 -21.95
N ASP A 41 15.46 -7.76 -20.89
CA ASP A 41 14.46 -6.69 -20.91
C ASP A 41 14.95 -5.46 -20.17
N HIS A 42 14.38 -4.30 -20.51
CA HIS A 42 14.81 -3.04 -19.90
C HIS A 42 14.35 -2.95 -18.44
N ILE A 43 15.24 -2.49 -17.57
CA ILE A 43 14.97 -2.22 -16.15
C ILE A 43 13.93 -1.09 -16.05
N ARG A 44 14.15 0.02 -16.78
CA ARG A 44 13.15 1.06 -17.07
C ARG A 44 12.57 0.86 -18.45
N ALA A 45 11.24 0.83 -18.56
CA ALA A 45 10.56 0.65 -19.84
C ALA A 45 10.99 1.73 -20.84
N PHE A 46 11.22 1.35 -22.09
CA PHE A 46 11.54 2.29 -23.18
C PHE A 46 10.46 3.37 -23.37
N ALA A 47 9.21 3.04 -23.04
CA ALA A 47 8.08 3.96 -23.09
C ALA A 47 8.15 5.08 -22.03
N ASP A 48 8.94 4.90 -20.97
CA ASP A 48 9.13 5.84 -19.86
C ASP A 48 10.57 6.40 -19.86
N GLU A 49 11.09 6.75 -21.05
CA GLU A 49 12.43 7.33 -21.25
C GLU A 49 13.61 6.43 -20.83
N GLY A 50 13.38 5.13 -20.65
CA GLY A 50 14.45 4.16 -20.40
C GLY A 50 15.43 4.08 -21.57
N GLN A 51 16.64 4.64 -21.42
CA GLN A 51 17.69 4.54 -22.43
C GLN A 51 18.06 3.08 -22.68
N SER A 52 18.29 2.71 -23.93
CA SER A 52 18.65 1.34 -24.32
C SER A 52 20.14 1.08 -24.14
N GLU A 53 20.70 1.43 -23.00
CA GLU A 53 22.09 1.14 -22.63
C GLU A 53 22.18 -0.20 -21.89
N LEU A 54 23.36 -0.84 -21.92
CA LEU A 54 23.57 -2.15 -21.28
C LEU A 54 23.26 -2.11 -19.78
N ASP A 55 23.49 -0.97 -19.14
CA ASP A 55 23.23 -0.75 -17.71
C ASP A 55 21.73 -0.71 -17.37
N ASN A 56 20.86 -0.52 -18.36
CA ASN A 56 19.40 -0.53 -18.21
C ASN A 56 18.78 -1.85 -18.70
N ILE A 57 19.56 -2.93 -18.86
CA ILE A 57 19.10 -4.23 -19.38
C ILE A 57 19.49 -5.32 -18.41
N ALA A 58 18.54 -6.18 -18.05
CA ALA A 58 18.78 -7.27 -17.10
C ALA A 58 18.18 -8.61 -17.56
N PRO A 59 18.77 -9.75 -17.14
CA PRO A 59 18.26 -11.06 -17.49
C PRO A 59 16.97 -11.38 -16.73
N MET A 60 16.00 -11.97 -17.41
CA MET A 60 14.70 -12.35 -16.87
C MET A 60 14.25 -13.67 -17.50
N CYS A 61 13.63 -14.56 -16.71
CA CYS A 61 13.06 -15.78 -17.28
C CYS A 61 11.85 -15.47 -18.15
N GLU A 62 11.59 -16.33 -19.13
CA GLU A 62 10.52 -16.15 -20.12
C GLU A 62 9.15 -15.87 -19.49
N ARG A 63 8.81 -16.62 -18.45
CA ARG A 63 7.54 -16.48 -17.71
C ARG A 63 7.34 -15.07 -17.16
N HIS A 64 8.36 -14.51 -16.51
CA HIS A 64 8.28 -13.19 -15.90
C HIS A 64 8.35 -12.07 -16.93
N ASN A 65 9.13 -12.24 -18.00
CA ASN A 65 9.20 -11.27 -19.08
C ASN A 65 7.83 -11.11 -19.78
N LYS A 66 7.16 -12.23 -20.08
CA LYS A 66 5.79 -12.22 -20.62
C LYS A 66 4.78 -11.59 -19.66
N ALA A 67 4.89 -11.86 -18.35
CA ALA A 67 3.97 -11.34 -17.33
C ALA A 67 4.18 -9.85 -17.00
N LYS A 68 5.41 -9.33 -17.16
CA LYS A 68 5.77 -7.91 -16.99
C LYS A 68 5.11 -7.04 -18.06
N GLY A 69 5.16 -7.48 -19.32
CA GLY A 69 4.64 -6.71 -20.44
C GLY A 69 5.27 -5.32 -20.51
N ALA A 70 4.45 -4.27 -20.45
CA ALA A 70 4.91 -2.87 -20.49
C ALA A 70 5.14 -2.25 -19.09
N LEU A 71 4.97 -3.00 -17.99
CA LEU A 71 5.16 -2.45 -16.66
C LEU A 71 6.65 -2.13 -16.39
N PRO A 72 6.94 -1.02 -15.70
CA PRO A 72 8.26 -0.80 -15.08
C PRO A 72 8.63 -1.97 -14.17
N LEU A 73 9.92 -2.27 -14.06
CA LEU A 73 10.38 -3.41 -13.26
C LEU A 73 9.97 -3.28 -11.78
N GLU A 74 10.08 -2.08 -11.21
CA GLU A 74 9.70 -1.83 -9.80
C GLU A 74 8.22 -2.11 -9.57
N ASP A 75 7.35 -1.58 -10.44
CA ASP A 75 5.92 -1.87 -10.43
C ASP A 75 5.66 -3.37 -10.56
N PHE A 76 6.39 -4.07 -11.43
CA PHE A 76 6.25 -5.51 -11.61
C PHE A 76 6.67 -6.30 -10.36
N ARG A 77 7.77 -5.92 -9.69
CA ARG A 77 8.19 -6.51 -8.42
C ARG A 77 7.12 -6.33 -7.34
N VAL A 78 6.56 -5.13 -7.21
CA VAL A 78 5.47 -4.86 -6.27
C VAL A 78 4.22 -5.67 -6.64
N LYS A 79 3.89 -5.78 -7.94
CA LYS A 79 2.80 -6.60 -8.43
C LYS A 79 2.95 -8.07 -8.01
N LEU A 80 4.15 -8.65 -8.13
CA LEU A 80 4.41 -10.03 -7.71
C LEU A 80 4.24 -10.21 -6.20
N ARG A 81 4.72 -9.26 -5.39
CA ARG A 81 4.54 -9.30 -3.93
C ARG A 81 3.08 -9.13 -3.51
N LEU A 82 2.34 -8.28 -4.21
CA LEU A 82 0.90 -8.16 -4.06
C LEU A 82 0.20 -9.46 -4.43
N GLN A 83 0.57 -10.11 -5.53
CA GLN A 83 0.01 -11.41 -5.92
C GLN A 83 0.30 -12.48 -4.86
N ASP A 84 1.51 -12.50 -4.29
CA ASP A 84 1.85 -13.38 -3.15
C ASP A 84 0.93 -13.11 -1.94
N PHE A 85 0.72 -11.84 -1.57
CA PHE A 85 -0.22 -11.49 -0.50
C PHE A 85 -1.66 -11.98 -0.80
N PHE A 86 -2.16 -11.69 -2.00
CA PHE A 86 -3.52 -12.06 -2.41
C PHE A 86 -3.71 -13.55 -2.69
N SER A 87 -2.63 -14.33 -2.83
CA SER A 87 -2.71 -15.80 -2.95
C SER A 87 -3.20 -16.50 -1.67
N ARG A 88 -3.24 -15.77 -0.54
CA ARG A 88 -3.67 -16.28 0.76
C ARG A 88 -5.19 -16.42 0.91
N GLY A 89 -5.98 -15.83 0.01
CA GLY A 89 -7.44 -15.91 0.00
C GLY A 89 -8.12 -14.61 -0.44
N ASP A 90 -9.44 -14.64 -0.52
CA ASP A 90 -10.25 -13.51 -1.01
C ASP A 90 -10.77 -12.57 0.09
N GLU A 91 -10.71 -12.99 1.36
CA GLU A 91 -11.22 -12.25 2.52
C GLU A 91 -10.13 -11.43 3.25
N LEU A 92 -9.22 -10.83 2.49
CA LEU A 92 -8.07 -10.11 3.04
C LEU A 92 -8.44 -8.67 3.40
N THR A 93 -8.05 -8.24 4.60
CA THR A 93 -8.28 -6.88 5.14
C THR A 93 -6.97 -6.12 5.26
N LEU A 94 -7.02 -4.85 5.71
CA LEU A 94 -5.80 -4.09 6.00
C LEU A 94 -5.00 -4.75 7.13
N GLN A 95 -5.66 -5.40 8.09
CA GLN A 95 -4.98 -6.14 9.14
C GLN A 95 -4.11 -7.26 8.61
N HIS A 96 -4.66 -8.08 7.72
CA HIS A 96 -3.93 -9.17 7.09
C HIS A 96 -2.70 -8.65 6.32
N LEU A 97 -2.81 -7.46 5.72
CA LEU A 97 -1.68 -6.80 5.06
C LEU A 97 -0.63 -6.33 6.07
N LEU A 98 -1.03 -5.71 7.18
CA LEU A 98 -0.09 -5.30 8.23
C LEU A 98 0.66 -6.51 8.82
N GLU A 99 -0.05 -7.61 9.08
CA GLU A 99 0.52 -8.89 9.50
C GLU A 99 1.51 -9.46 8.46
N TYR A 100 1.13 -9.43 7.17
CA TYR A 100 1.99 -9.84 6.05
C TYR A 100 3.28 -9.03 6.02
N LEU A 101 3.19 -7.70 6.07
CA LEU A 101 4.33 -6.79 5.96
C LEU A 101 5.26 -6.93 7.17
N LYS A 102 4.71 -7.10 8.37
CA LYS A 102 5.51 -7.37 9.57
C LYS A 102 6.27 -8.68 9.46
N ALA A 103 5.61 -9.75 9.00
CA ALA A 103 6.25 -11.05 8.80
C ALA A 103 7.34 -11.05 7.71
N LYS A 104 7.29 -10.08 6.79
CA LYS A 104 8.29 -9.85 5.74
C LYS A 104 9.34 -8.78 6.10
N ASP A 105 9.33 -8.28 7.35
CA ASP A 105 10.25 -7.25 7.84
C ASP A 105 10.16 -5.94 7.03
N ASP A 106 8.99 -5.61 6.48
CA ASP A 106 8.76 -4.33 5.80
C ASP A 106 8.30 -3.23 6.76
N ILE A 107 7.77 -3.61 7.93
CA ILE A 107 7.35 -2.72 9.01
C ILE A 107 7.75 -3.35 10.35
N ASP A 108 8.17 -2.52 11.31
CA ASP A 108 8.62 -3.00 12.62
C ASP A 108 7.42 -3.38 13.50
N THR A 109 6.46 -2.46 13.61
CA THR A 109 5.26 -2.60 14.45
C THR A 109 4.02 -2.00 13.77
N TYR A 110 2.85 -2.36 14.30
CA TYR A 110 1.57 -1.77 13.94
C TYR A 110 0.59 -1.95 15.10
N GLY A 111 -0.45 -1.12 15.13
CA GLY A 111 -1.53 -1.21 16.11
C GLY A 111 -1.07 -1.13 17.56
N GLU A 112 -0.02 -0.39 17.89
CA GLU A 112 0.39 -0.12 19.27
C GLU A 112 -0.72 0.59 20.07
N ASN A 113 -0.66 0.47 21.39
CA ASN A 113 -1.60 1.20 22.25
C ASN A 113 -1.27 2.69 22.26
N VAL A 114 -2.32 3.49 22.31
CA VAL A 114 -2.25 4.94 22.46
C VAL A 114 -3.04 5.38 23.68
N LEU A 115 -2.49 6.36 24.40
CA LEU A 115 -3.23 7.19 25.34
C LEU A 115 -3.72 8.43 24.58
N VAL A 116 -4.99 8.77 24.78
CA VAL A 116 -5.61 9.94 24.13
C VAL A 116 -6.26 10.77 25.22
N GLU A 117 -5.71 11.95 25.46
CA GLU A 117 -6.17 12.87 26.50
C GLU A 117 -6.74 14.14 25.88
N GLU A 118 -7.94 14.52 26.32
CA GLU A 118 -8.62 15.71 25.83
C GLU A 118 -8.36 16.89 26.77
N HIS A 119 -7.88 18.01 26.22
CA HIS A 119 -7.63 19.24 26.95
C HIS A 119 -8.25 20.44 26.23
N ALA A 120 -9.43 20.86 26.68
CA ALA A 120 -10.18 21.98 26.10
C ALA A 120 -10.36 21.86 24.58
N ASN A 121 -9.52 22.57 23.80
CA ASN A 121 -9.56 22.60 22.34
C ASN A 121 -8.42 21.79 21.68
N GLN A 122 -7.75 20.95 22.46
CA GLN A 122 -6.67 20.08 22.00
C GLN A 122 -6.90 18.65 22.45
N VAL A 123 -6.25 17.74 21.71
CA VAL A 123 -6.14 16.33 22.08
C VAL A 123 -4.67 15.96 22.04
N HIS A 124 -4.17 15.39 23.13
CA HIS A 124 -2.83 14.83 23.21
C HIS A 124 -2.89 13.33 22.90
N VAL A 125 -2.04 12.87 21.99
CA VAL A 125 -1.90 11.46 21.64
C VAL A 125 -0.50 11.02 21.98
N GLU A 126 -0.41 10.02 22.86
CA GLU A 126 0.86 9.50 23.37
C GLU A 126 0.94 7.98 23.15
N SER A 127 2.11 7.52 22.72
CA SER A 127 2.51 6.12 22.62
C SER A 127 4.03 6.01 22.79
N ASN A 128 4.59 4.82 22.62
CA ASN A 128 6.04 4.64 22.58
C ASN A 128 6.71 5.29 21.35
N VAL A 129 5.92 5.68 20.34
CA VAL A 129 6.41 6.15 19.03
C VAL A 129 6.09 7.62 18.80
N ILE A 130 5.01 8.15 19.40
CA ILE A 130 4.60 9.54 19.24
C ILE A 130 4.15 10.15 20.58
N SER A 131 4.35 11.46 20.72
CA SER A 131 3.76 12.27 21.79
C SER A 131 3.49 13.65 21.19
N GLU A 132 2.27 13.86 20.72
CA GLU A 132 1.89 15.05 19.94
C GLU A 132 0.50 15.56 20.34
N SER A 133 0.29 16.87 20.20
CA SER A 133 -0.98 17.51 20.46
C SER A 133 -1.60 18.04 19.17
N TYR A 134 -2.89 17.80 18.97
CA TYR A 134 -3.65 18.20 17.80
C TYR A 134 -4.83 19.09 18.17
N VAL A 135 -5.31 19.87 17.20
CA VAL A 135 -6.51 20.70 17.38
C VAL A 135 -7.75 19.79 17.40
N LEU A 136 -8.57 19.97 18.43
CA LEU A 136 -9.82 19.26 18.60
C LEU A 136 -10.96 20.03 17.91
N TYR A 137 -11.71 19.32 17.06
CA TYR A 137 -12.89 19.83 16.36
C TYR A 137 -14.13 19.10 16.85
N GLU A 138 -15.29 19.73 16.70
CA GLU A 138 -16.59 19.15 17.00
C GLU A 138 -17.50 19.22 15.77
N CYS A 139 -18.18 18.13 15.44
CA CYS A 139 -19.23 18.15 14.44
C CYS A 139 -20.46 18.91 14.99
N PRO A 140 -20.92 19.99 14.33
CA PRO A 140 -22.02 20.80 14.86
C PRO A 140 -23.33 20.03 15.00
N LEU A 141 -23.54 18.99 14.18
CA LEU A 141 -24.75 18.18 14.16
C LEU A 141 -24.70 17.00 15.13
N THR A 142 -23.63 16.19 15.09
CA THR A 142 -23.55 14.96 15.89
C THR A 142 -22.89 15.17 17.25
N LYS A 143 -22.22 16.32 17.46
CA LYS A 143 -21.40 16.61 18.64
C LYS A 143 -20.20 15.67 18.80
N TRP A 144 -19.89 14.88 17.76
CA TRP A 144 -18.71 14.04 17.75
C TRP A 144 -17.47 14.88 17.63
N LYS A 145 -16.51 14.57 18.50
CA LYS A 145 -15.19 15.15 18.50
C LYS A 145 -14.32 14.43 17.50
N TYR A 146 -13.47 15.18 16.81
CA TYR A 146 -12.50 14.62 15.89
C TYR A 146 -11.29 15.54 15.74
N PHE A 147 -10.19 15.00 15.24
CA PHE A 147 -8.99 15.77 14.90
C PHE A 147 -8.36 15.24 13.62
N TYR A 148 -7.42 16.01 13.06
CA TYR A 148 -6.60 15.58 11.93
C TYR A 148 -5.16 15.40 12.41
N ALA A 149 -4.53 14.31 12.00
CA ALA A 149 -3.15 14.02 12.32
C ALA A 149 -2.48 13.20 11.22
N THR A 150 -1.15 13.29 11.15
CA THR A 150 -0.33 12.40 10.33
C THR A 150 0.26 11.36 11.24
N LEU A 151 -0.23 10.13 11.17
CA LEU A 151 0.08 9.08 12.15
C LEU A 151 0.98 8.00 11.55
N PRO A 152 1.96 7.47 12.30
CA PRO A 152 2.79 6.36 11.84
C PRO A 152 2.01 5.05 11.78
N VAL A 153 2.40 4.14 10.89
CA VAL A 153 1.83 2.77 10.79
C VAL A 153 1.86 2.04 12.14
N ALA A 154 2.88 2.34 12.96
CA ALA A 154 3.12 1.72 14.26
C ALA A 154 1.90 1.74 15.19
N ILE A 155 1.06 2.79 15.11
CA ILE A 155 -0.12 2.94 15.97
C ILE A 155 -1.45 2.71 15.24
N LEU A 156 -1.41 2.47 13.92
CA LEU A 156 -2.60 2.23 13.10
C LEU A 156 -2.91 0.74 13.05
N ASN A 157 -4.20 0.40 13.11
CA ASN A 157 -4.70 -0.94 12.89
C ASN A 157 -5.98 -0.92 12.05
N SER A 158 -6.41 -2.07 11.56
CA SER A 158 -7.69 -2.24 10.86
C SER A 158 -8.86 -2.28 11.85
N ASP A 159 -9.99 -1.67 11.49
CA ASP A 159 -11.26 -1.78 12.23
C ASP A 159 -12.05 -3.01 11.79
N ASP A 160 -11.39 -4.16 11.83
CA ASP A 160 -11.97 -5.45 11.50
C ASP A 160 -12.87 -5.94 12.64
N ALA A 161 -13.80 -6.85 12.33
CA ALA A 161 -14.60 -7.49 13.36
C ALA A 161 -13.68 -8.40 14.21
N ARG A 162 -13.41 -7.99 15.44
CA ARG A 162 -12.72 -8.80 16.46
C ARG A 162 -13.44 -8.68 17.79
N ASP A 163 -13.44 -9.78 18.55
CA ASP A 163 -13.81 -9.89 19.96
C ASP A 163 -14.99 -8.97 20.38
N GLU A 164 -16.20 -9.41 20.01
CA GLU A 164 -17.50 -8.90 20.48
C GLU A 164 -17.99 -7.57 19.87
N VAL A 165 -17.23 -6.92 18.99
CA VAL A 165 -17.65 -5.69 18.29
C VAL A 165 -17.72 -5.90 16.78
N LYS A 166 -18.84 -5.49 16.18
CA LYS A 166 -18.96 -5.40 14.71
C LYS A 166 -17.95 -4.36 14.22
N GLY A 167 -16.92 -4.81 13.51
CA GLY A 167 -15.96 -3.94 12.83
C GLY A 167 -16.67 -2.97 11.88
N LEU A 168 -16.12 -1.78 11.75
CA LEU A 168 -16.67 -0.75 10.85
C LEU A 168 -16.15 -0.89 9.43
N GLN A 169 -15.13 -1.72 9.21
CA GLN A 169 -14.59 -2.00 7.90
C GLN A 169 -15.64 -2.72 7.02
N PRO A 170 -16.10 -2.11 5.93
CA PRO A 170 -17.23 -2.63 5.16
C PRO A 170 -16.83 -3.64 4.08
N ARG A 171 -15.53 -3.71 3.70
CA ARG A 171 -15.08 -4.40 2.48
C ARG A 171 -13.72 -5.06 2.67
N TYR A 172 -13.43 -6.09 1.88
CA TYR A 172 -12.10 -6.66 1.73
C TYR A 172 -11.23 -5.82 0.78
N LEU A 173 -9.92 -6.02 0.85
CA LEU A 173 -8.96 -5.49 -0.11
C LEU A 173 -9.18 -6.14 -1.48
N ILE A 174 -8.98 -5.37 -2.54
CA ILE A 174 -9.15 -5.84 -3.92
C ILE A 174 -7.83 -5.59 -4.65
N PHE A 175 -7.20 -6.66 -5.14
CA PHE A 175 -5.89 -6.60 -5.80
C PHE A 175 -5.80 -5.48 -6.83
N LYS A 176 -6.74 -5.44 -7.78
CA LYS A 176 -6.76 -4.44 -8.85
C LYS A 176 -6.77 -3.01 -8.31
N LYS A 177 -7.63 -2.74 -7.31
CA LYS A 177 -7.74 -1.41 -6.69
C LYS A 177 -6.45 -1.01 -5.96
N VAL A 178 -5.89 -1.91 -5.16
CA VAL A 178 -4.65 -1.64 -4.42
C VAL A 178 -3.49 -1.37 -5.39
N PHE A 179 -3.36 -2.18 -6.45
CA PHE A 179 -2.28 -2.02 -7.43
C PHE A 179 -2.42 -0.74 -8.25
N GLU A 180 -3.62 -0.41 -8.73
CA GLU A 180 -3.88 0.85 -9.45
C GLU A 180 -3.60 2.08 -8.56
N MET A 181 -4.06 2.06 -7.31
CA MET A 181 -3.78 3.13 -6.34
C MET A 181 -2.29 3.22 -6.01
N TYR A 182 -1.59 2.10 -5.85
CA TYR A 182 -0.14 2.08 -5.65
C TYR A 182 0.55 2.83 -6.78
N ARG A 183 0.25 2.49 -8.04
CA ARG A 183 0.84 3.16 -9.20
C ARG A 183 0.52 4.65 -9.24
N HIS A 184 -0.72 5.02 -8.92
CA HIS A 184 -1.13 6.42 -8.88
C HIS A 184 -0.38 7.22 -7.80
N PHE A 185 -0.27 6.70 -6.58
CA PHE A 185 0.37 7.40 -5.46
C PHE A 185 1.90 7.50 -5.54
N GLN A 186 2.53 6.88 -6.55
CA GLN A 186 3.95 7.13 -6.85
C GLN A 186 4.17 8.56 -7.38
N HIS A 187 3.15 9.17 -7.99
CA HIS A 187 3.30 10.48 -8.66
C HIS A 187 2.20 11.49 -8.29
N ALA A 188 1.17 11.07 -7.55
CA ALA A 188 0.06 11.93 -7.17
C ALA A 188 -0.12 12.00 -5.64
N PRO A 189 -0.54 13.17 -5.10
CA PRO A 189 -0.86 13.31 -3.70
C PRO A 189 -2.17 12.59 -3.35
N VAL A 190 -2.31 12.27 -2.07
CA VAL A 190 -3.55 11.74 -1.51
C VAL A 190 -4.45 12.91 -1.17
N LEU A 191 -5.61 13.03 -1.82
CA LEU A 191 -6.48 14.21 -1.65
C LEU A 191 -7.34 14.18 -0.38
N GLN A 192 -7.64 12.98 0.13
CA GLN A 192 -8.54 12.80 1.26
C GLN A 192 -7.83 11.98 2.33
N PRO A 193 -7.89 12.36 3.61
CA PRO A 193 -7.33 11.54 4.67
C PRO A 193 -8.07 10.19 4.77
N SER A 194 -7.42 9.20 5.38
CA SER A 194 -8.13 7.99 5.82
C SER A 194 -8.95 8.31 7.06
N ILE A 195 -10.06 7.60 7.26
CA ILE A 195 -10.94 7.85 8.40
C ILE A 195 -10.73 6.74 9.42
N VAL A 196 -10.48 7.17 10.65
CA VAL A 196 -10.13 6.28 11.75
C VAL A 196 -10.91 6.68 13.01
N ARG A 197 -10.99 5.77 13.98
CA ARG A 197 -11.55 6.05 15.30
C ARG A 197 -10.62 5.58 16.40
N VAL A 198 -10.72 6.20 17.56
CA VAL A 198 -10.12 5.68 18.79
C VAL A 198 -11.09 4.70 19.45
N HIS A 199 -10.62 3.49 19.75
CA HIS A 199 -11.39 2.50 20.50
C HIS A 199 -10.48 1.67 21.41
N LYS A 200 -10.75 1.67 22.72
CA LYS A 200 -9.98 0.92 23.74
C LYS A 200 -8.46 1.11 23.61
N GLY A 201 -8.01 2.37 23.44
CA GLY A 201 -6.59 2.70 23.30
C GLY A 201 -5.96 2.27 21.96
N LYS A 202 -6.76 1.98 20.93
CA LYS A 202 -6.29 1.68 19.57
C LYS A 202 -6.81 2.70 18.58
N ILE A 203 -6.02 3.01 17.55
CA ILE A 203 -6.46 3.80 16.39
C ILE A 203 -6.82 2.84 15.26
N LEU A 204 -8.12 2.76 14.96
CA LEU A 204 -8.69 1.78 14.03
C LEU A 204 -9.17 2.45 12.74
N VAL A 205 -8.64 1.99 11.61
CA VAL A 205 -8.98 2.44 10.26
C VAL A 205 -10.23 1.71 9.79
N PHE A 206 -11.29 2.45 9.47
CA PHE A 206 -12.54 1.87 8.95
C PHE A 206 -12.93 2.39 7.56
N ASP A 207 -12.29 3.47 7.09
CA ASP A 207 -12.42 3.96 5.72
C ASP A 207 -11.04 4.39 5.18
N GLY A 208 -10.79 4.11 3.90
CA GLY A 208 -9.49 4.32 3.26
C GLY A 208 -8.52 3.13 3.37
N GLN A 209 -9.00 1.93 3.66
CA GLN A 209 -8.17 0.72 3.74
C GLN A 209 -7.34 0.43 2.46
N HIS A 210 -7.93 0.53 1.25
CA HIS A 210 -7.20 0.32 -0.01
C HIS A 210 -6.15 1.41 -0.24
N LYS A 211 -6.41 2.62 0.27
CA LYS A 211 -5.51 3.76 0.19
C LYS A 211 -4.28 3.54 1.07
N ILE A 212 -4.48 3.21 2.35
CA ILE A 212 -3.36 2.86 3.25
C ILE A 212 -2.60 1.66 2.71
N ALA A 213 -3.31 0.61 2.27
CA ALA A 213 -2.70 -0.57 1.65
C ALA A 213 -1.78 -0.19 0.49
N ALA A 214 -2.27 0.61 -0.47
CA ALA A 214 -1.48 1.06 -1.61
C ALA A 214 -0.25 1.90 -1.20
N LEU A 215 -0.41 2.82 -0.25
CA LEU A 215 0.68 3.66 0.25
C LEU A 215 1.75 2.84 1.02
N LEU A 216 1.38 1.76 1.69
CA LEU A 216 2.36 0.86 2.32
C LEU A 216 3.31 0.24 1.28
N TRP A 217 2.79 -0.10 0.10
CA TRP A 217 3.57 -0.62 -1.03
C TRP A 217 4.48 0.43 -1.68
N THR A 218 4.19 1.74 -1.52
CA THR A 218 5.11 2.83 -1.90
C THR A 218 6.16 3.14 -0.83
N ARG A 219 6.33 2.26 0.17
CA ARG A 219 7.25 2.42 1.32
C ARG A 219 6.88 3.56 2.28
N ARG A 220 5.72 4.20 2.13
CA ARG A 220 5.25 5.20 3.11
C ARG A 220 4.91 4.54 4.44
N ARG A 221 5.22 5.22 5.54
CA ARG A 221 5.00 4.74 6.91
C ARG A 221 4.20 5.70 7.79
N VAL A 222 3.80 6.85 7.24
CA VAL A 222 3.01 7.87 7.91
C VAL A 222 1.81 8.23 7.03
N PHE A 223 0.64 8.43 7.64
CA PHE A 223 -0.63 8.57 6.92
C PHE A 223 -1.48 9.70 7.50
N GLU A 224 -2.02 10.53 6.61
CA GLU A 224 -2.98 11.57 6.96
C GLU A 224 -4.32 10.92 7.34
N CYS A 225 -4.77 11.22 8.55
CA CYS A 225 -5.95 10.62 9.16
C CYS A 225 -6.91 11.70 9.66
N LYS A 226 -8.22 11.42 9.56
CA LYS A 226 -9.28 12.07 10.31
C LYS A 226 -9.73 11.11 11.41
N ILE A 227 -9.51 11.49 12.66
CA ILE A 227 -9.64 10.61 13.82
C ILE A 227 -10.88 11.02 14.62
N TYR A 228 -11.83 10.12 14.76
CA TYR A 228 -13.01 10.31 15.61
C TYR A 228 -12.79 9.82 17.05
N LEU A 229 -13.31 10.56 18.01
CA LEU A 229 -13.27 10.27 19.45
C LEU A 229 -14.68 9.98 19.98
N ASP A 230 -14.77 8.97 20.86
CA ASP A 230 -15.98 8.59 21.62
C ASP A 230 -17.29 8.68 20.81
N VAL A 231 -17.34 7.94 19.70
CA VAL A 231 -18.45 7.97 18.74
C VAL A 231 -19.45 6.84 18.97
N ASP A 232 -20.72 7.13 18.70
CA ASP A 232 -21.75 6.09 18.56
C ASP A 232 -21.44 5.24 17.32
N VAL A 233 -20.92 4.04 17.58
CA VAL A 233 -20.49 3.07 16.57
C VAL A 233 -21.62 2.69 15.62
N ARG A 234 -22.86 2.59 16.09
CA ARG A 234 -24.00 2.19 15.23
C ARG A 234 -24.30 3.28 14.22
N LYS A 235 -24.38 4.53 14.69
CA LYS A 235 -24.63 5.69 13.84
C LYS A 235 -23.46 5.91 12.88
N LEU A 236 -22.21 5.76 13.34
CA LEU A 236 -21.04 5.90 12.50
C LEU A 236 -21.02 4.84 11.39
N ASN A 237 -21.35 3.59 11.71
CA ASN A 237 -21.45 2.52 10.71
C ASN A 237 -22.51 2.84 9.65
N GLN A 238 -23.69 3.29 10.08
CA GLN A 238 -24.77 3.66 9.16
C GLN A 238 -24.38 4.84 8.25
N THR A 239 -23.69 5.84 8.80
CA THR A 239 -23.13 6.95 8.02
C THR A 239 -22.10 6.46 7.02
N ASN A 240 -21.18 5.59 7.43
CA ASN A 240 -20.14 5.01 6.56
C ASN A 240 -20.77 4.24 5.40
N ILE A 241 -21.70 3.32 5.69
CA ILE A 241 -22.40 2.53 4.67
C ILE A 241 -23.15 3.44 3.69
N SER A 242 -23.87 4.44 4.20
CA SER A 242 -24.62 5.38 3.35
C SER A 242 -23.73 6.20 2.43
N ALA A 243 -22.56 6.64 2.93
CA ALA A 243 -21.58 7.38 2.12
C ALA A 243 -20.99 6.53 0.98
N HIS A 244 -20.77 5.24 1.24
CA HIS A 244 -20.19 4.30 0.28
C HIS A 244 -21.18 3.67 -0.72
N ASP A 245 -22.48 3.88 -0.51
CA ASP A 245 -23.57 3.28 -1.28
C ASP A 245 -24.49 4.36 -1.88
N LYS A 246 -25.29 5.02 -1.03
CA LYS A 246 -26.32 5.97 -1.48
C LYS A 246 -25.77 7.31 -1.96
N PHE A 247 -24.68 7.76 -1.35
CA PHE A 247 -24.08 9.07 -1.62
C PHE A 247 -22.71 8.96 -2.29
N SER A 248 -22.37 7.79 -2.81
CA SER A 248 -21.14 7.63 -3.58
C SER A 248 -21.21 8.52 -4.81
N GLN A 249 -20.22 9.38 -4.98
CA GLN A 249 -20.08 10.18 -6.19
C GLN A 249 -19.52 9.27 -7.29
N THR A 250 -20.39 8.75 -8.16
CA THR A 250 -20.03 8.02 -9.39
C THR A 250 -19.96 8.94 -10.58
#